data_AF-A0A183PSS6-F1
#
_entry.id   AF-A0A183PSS6-F1
#
_cell.length_a   1.000
_cell.length_b   1.000
_cell.length_c   1.000
_cell.angle_alpha   90.00
_cell.angle_beta   90.00
_cell.angle_gamma   90.00
#
_symmetry.space_group_name_H-M   'P 1'
#
loop_
_entity.id
_entity.type
_entity.pdbx_description
1 polymer ?
#
loop_
_entity_poly.entity_id
_entity_poly.type
_entity_poly.pdbx_seq_one_letter_code
_entity_poly.pdbx_strand_id
1 'polypeptide(L)'
;MMRNRNQVLRLGPTCRTVGQILHELLHALGVMHEIMRPDRDQYVILHEENIDKSYLEEFKKIKEHQSILTDRKFDFQSISLYDPFVSEIKFYFYPFNVISQ
;
A
#
# COMPACT_ATOMS: atom_id res chain seq x y z
N MET A 1 15.11 -3.48 -3.06
CA MET A 1 16.04 -3.82 -4.15
C MET A 1 16.66 -5.18 -3.85
N MET A 2 16.34 -6.20 -4.66
CA MET A 2 16.82 -7.57 -4.46
C MET A 2 18.36 -7.61 -4.53
N ARG A 3 19.00 -8.08 -3.47
CA ARG A 3 20.46 -8.30 -3.43
C ARG A 3 20.70 -9.79 -3.57
N ASN A 4 21.75 -10.20 -4.28
CA ASN A 4 22.11 -11.62 -4.46
C ASN A 4 22.68 -12.22 -3.15
N ARG A 5 21.83 -12.29 -2.13
CA ARG A 5 22.07 -12.77 -0.76
C ARG A 5 20.74 -13.27 -0.19
N ASN A 6 20.80 -14.00 0.92
CA ASN A 6 19.61 -14.44 1.63
C ASN A 6 18.73 -13.25 2.02
N GLN A 7 17.45 -13.33 1.67
CA GLN A 7 16.43 -12.35 2.07
C GLN A 7 15.62 -12.94 3.22
N VAL A 8 15.82 -12.40 4.41
CA VAL A 8 15.14 -12.89 5.62
C VAL A 8 13.73 -12.32 5.66
N LEU A 9 12.74 -13.20 5.66
CA LEU A 9 11.35 -12.85 5.92
C LEU A 9 11.09 -12.90 7.43
N ARG A 10 10.66 -11.78 8.03
CA ARG A 10 10.34 -11.72 9.46
C ARG A 10 8.83 -11.72 9.63
N LEU A 11 8.28 -12.87 10.00
CA LEU A 11 6.86 -12.99 10.31
C LEU A 11 6.64 -12.60 11.77
N GLY A 12 5.97 -11.46 11.98
CA GLY A 12 5.62 -10.99 13.32
C GLY A 12 4.59 -11.89 14.01
N PRO A 13 4.36 -11.75 15.33
CA PRO A 13 3.38 -12.55 16.07
C PRO A 13 1.95 -12.44 15.53
N THR A 14 1.64 -11.37 14.81
CA THR A 14 0.35 -11.08 14.18
C THR A 14 0.22 -11.62 12.76
N CYS A 15 1.32 -12.09 12.13
CA CYS A 15 1.36 -12.64 10.77
C CYS A 15 1.00 -14.14 10.77
N ARG A 16 -0.27 -14.47 10.99
CA ARG A 16 -0.73 -15.87 11.17
C ARG A 16 -1.63 -16.38 10.05
N THR A 17 -2.07 -15.51 9.17
CA THR A 17 -2.94 -15.88 8.04
C THR A 17 -2.13 -16.09 6.78
N VAL A 18 -2.66 -16.90 5.86
CA VAL A 18 -2.10 -17.06 4.52
C VAL A 18 -1.94 -15.70 3.84
N GLY A 19 -2.92 -14.81 3.99
CA GLY A 19 -2.87 -13.48 3.40
C GLY A 19 -1.69 -12.63 3.90
N GLN A 20 -1.44 -12.63 5.21
CA GLN A 20 -0.30 -11.90 5.77
C GLN A 20 1.05 -12.48 5.35
N ILE A 21 1.16 -13.81 5.24
CA ILE A 21 2.40 -14.44 4.74
C ILE A 21 2.64 -14.06 3.28
N LEU A 22 1.59 -14.03 2.46
CA LEU A 22 1.67 -13.60 1.06
C LEU A 22 2.04 -12.11 0.94
N HIS A 23 1.52 -11.24 1.81
CA HIS A 23 1.90 -9.82 1.87
C HIS A 23 3.41 -9.65 2.08
N GLU A 24 3.97 -10.35 3.07
CA GLU A 24 5.42 -10.29 3.33
C GLU A 24 6.24 -10.88 2.18
N LEU A 25 5.77 -11.96 1.57
CA LEU A 25 6.43 -12.54 0.40
C LEU A 25 6.43 -11.58 -0.79
N LEU A 26 5.37 -10.80 -0.99
CA LEU A 26 5.30 -9.77 -2.03
C LEU A 26 6.33 -8.66 -1.80
N HIS A 27 6.51 -8.20 -0.56
CA HIS A 27 7.63 -7.31 -0.22
C HIS A 27 8.97 -7.93 -0.57
N ALA A 28 9.12 -9.25 -0.36
CA ALA A 28 10.35 -9.94 -0.71
C ALA A 28 10.64 -9.89 -2.23
N LEU A 29 9.58 -10.04 -3.04
CA LEU A 29 9.62 -9.94 -4.50
C LEU A 29 9.73 -8.50 -5.03
N GLY A 30 9.66 -7.49 -4.15
CA GLY A 30 9.79 -6.08 -4.49
C GLY A 30 8.47 -5.38 -4.82
N VAL A 31 7.34 -5.98 -4.48
CA VAL A 31 6.04 -5.32 -4.51
C VAL A 31 5.90 -4.49 -3.24
N MET A 32 5.62 -3.20 -3.40
CA MET A 32 5.41 -2.28 -2.29
C MET A 32 3.91 -2.08 -2.03
N HIS A 33 3.56 -1.39 -0.95
CA HIS A 33 2.16 -1.12 -0.62
C HIS A 33 1.45 -0.36 -1.74
N GLU A 34 0.20 -0.74 -2.01
CA GLU A 34 -0.59 -0.14 -3.09
C GLU A 34 -0.73 1.38 -2.90
N ILE A 35 -0.80 1.84 -1.64
CA ILE A 35 -0.87 3.27 -1.29
C ILE A 35 0.40 4.05 -1.61
N MET A 36 1.54 3.37 -1.86
CA MET A 36 2.79 4.05 -2.19
C MET A 36 2.95 4.26 -3.69
N ARG A 37 1.98 3.85 -4.51
CA ARG A 37 2.03 4.05 -5.95
C ARG A 37 2.14 5.55 -6.30
N PRO A 38 2.95 5.91 -7.33
CA PRO A 38 3.05 7.30 -7.79
C PRO A 38 1.70 7.89 -8.25
N ASP A 39 0.81 7.05 -8.80
CA ASP A 39 -0.49 7.44 -9.38
C ASP A 39 -1.65 7.36 -8.38
N ARG A 40 -1.41 7.04 -7.09
CA ARG A 40 -2.49 6.81 -6.12
C ARG A 40 -3.48 7.99 -5.99
N ASP A 41 -3.00 9.22 -6.16
CA ASP A 41 -3.81 10.42 -5.90
C ASP A 41 -4.90 10.61 -6.98
N GLN A 42 -4.87 9.80 -8.03
CA GLN A 42 -5.97 9.67 -9.00
C GLN A 42 -7.13 8.79 -8.49
N TYR A 43 -6.92 8.04 -7.39
CA TYR A 43 -7.82 6.99 -6.88
C TYR A 43 -8.19 7.16 -5.40
N VAL A 44 -7.34 7.80 -4.61
CA VAL A 44 -7.55 7.97 -3.17
C VAL A 44 -7.12 9.37 -2.72
N ILE A 45 -7.77 9.86 -1.65
CA ILE A 45 -7.28 11.02 -0.90
C ILE A 45 -6.77 10.56 0.44
N LEU A 46 -5.54 11.00 0.74
CA LEU A 46 -4.90 10.79 2.02
C LEU A 46 -5.05 12.06 2.86
N HIS A 47 -5.77 11.96 3.98
CA HIS A 47 -5.87 13.02 4.98
C HIS A 47 -4.68 12.91 5.94
N GLU A 48 -3.52 13.42 5.53
CA GLU A 48 -2.28 13.34 6.32
C GLU A 48 -2.43 13.95 7.73
N GLU A 49 -3.35 14.90 7.90
CA GLU A 49 -3.72 15.49 9.20
C GLU A 49 -4.28 14.48 10.21
N ASN A 50 -4.87 13.38 9.72
CA ASN A 50 -5.45 12.31 10.54
C ASN A 50 -4.47 11.15 10.77
N ILE A 51 -3.30 11.18 10.14
CA ILE A 51 -2.27 10.15 10.27
C ILE A 51 -1.36 10.53 11.43
N ASP A 52 -1.12 9.58 12.33
CA ASP A 52 -0.09 9.76 13.35
C ASP A 52 1.26 10.03 12.68
N LYS A 53 1.90 11.13 13.07
CA LYS A 53 3.13 11.64 12.45
C LYS A 53 4.25 10.61 12.40
N SER A 54 4.27 9.64 13.31
CA SER A 54 5.24 8.54 13.31
C SER A 54 5.09 7.58 12.13
N TYR A 55 3.91 7.53 11.50
CA TYR A 55 3.60 6.67 10.35
C TYR A 55 3.61 7.39 9.00
N LEU A 56 3.78 8.72 8.95
CA LEU A 56 3.70 9.48 7.68
C LEU A 56 4.65 8.97 6.59
N GLU A 57 5.82 8.45 6.98
CA GLU A 57 6.78 7.87 6.03
C GLU A 57 6.23 6.64 5.30
N GLU A 58 5.36 5.87 5.95
CA GLU A 58 4.71 4.68 5.38
C GLU A 58 3.72 5.02 4.26
N PHE A 59 3.22 6.26 4.25
CA PHE A 59 2.30 6.77 3.24
C PHE A 59 3.00 7.59 2.17
N LYS A 60 4.32 7.64 2.10
CA LYS A 60 5.01 8.37 1.02
C LYS A 60 4.94 7.62 -0.30
N LYS A 61 4.67 8.36 -1.39
CA LYS A 61 4.75 7.82 -2.75
C LYS A 61 6.19 7.42 -3.07
N ILE A 62 6.33 6.27 -3.70
CA ILE A 62 7.57 5.90 -4.39
C ILE A 62 7.69 6.81 -5.60
N LYS A 63 8.92 7.27 -5.88
CA LYS A 63 9.19 8.12 -7.04
C LYS A 63 8.98 7.32 -8.32
N GLU A 64 8.46 7.95 -9.36
CA GLU A 64 8.14 7.28 -10.64
C GLU A 64 9.32 6.46 -11.19
N HIS A 65 10.54 7.00 -11.18
CA HIS A 65 11.75 6.32 -11.66
C HIS A 65 12.22 5.14 -10.79
N GLN A 66 11.63 4.95 -9.60
CA GLN A 66 11.91 3.85 -8.67
C GLN A 66 10.78 2.81 -8.66
N SER A 67 9.70 3.05 -9.40
CA SER A 67 8.53 2.20 -9.48
C SER A 67 8.27 1.78 -10.92
N ILE A 68 7.70 0.59 -11.10
CA ILE A 68 7.16 0.18 -12.39
C ILE A 68 5.66 0.03 -12.19
N LEU A 69 4.88 0.93 -12.80
CA LEU A 69 3.44 0.76 -12.92
C LEU A 69 3.18 -0.25 -14.04
N THR A 70 2.59 -1.39 -13.66
CA THR A 70 2.05 -2.34 -14.63
C THR A 70 0.82 -1.73 -15.31
N ASP A 71 0.31 -2.37 -16.36
CA ASP A 71 -0.93 -2.04 -17.05
C ASP A 71 -2.20 -2.13 -16.19
N ARG A 72 -2.10 -2.61 -14.95
CA ARG A 72 -3.20 -2.68 -13.98
C ARG A 72 -3.55 -1.32 -13.35
N LYS A 73 -4.85 -1.11 -13.16
CA LYS A 73 -5.41 0.00 -12.36
C LYS A 73 -5.08 -0.16 -10.87
N PHE A 74 -5.30 0.89 -10.09
CA PHE A 74 -5.20 0.82 -8.63
C PHE A 74 -6.14 -0.26 -8.08
N ASP A 75 -5.60 -1.14 -7.23
CA ASP A 75 -6.34 -2.28 -6.69
C ASP A 75 -6.76 -2.02 -5.24
N PHE A 76 -8.02 -1.63 -5.06
CA PHE A 76 -8.64 -1.41 -3.74
C PHE A 76 -8.79 -2.69 -2.90
N GLN A 77 -8.62 -3.87 -3.51
CA GLN A 77 -8.64 -5.17 -2.84
C GLN A 77 -7.24 -5.78 -2.75
N SER A 78 -6.19 -5.00 -3.07
CA SER A 78 -4.83 -5.47 -3.00
C SER A 78 -4.51 -5.94 -1.59
N ILE A 79 -3.90 -7.12 -1.51
CA ILE A 79 -3.34 -7.65 -0.28
C ILE A 79 -2.23 -6.74 0.31
N SER A 80 -1.68 -5.83 -0.50
CA SER A 80 -0.69 -4.83 -0.09
C SER A 80 -1.30 -3.45 0.18
N LEU A 81 -2.62 -3.28 0.07
CA LEU A 81 -3.27 -2.04 0.50
C LEU A 81 -3.33 -2.02 2.03
N TYR A 82 -3.01 -0.88 2.64
CA TYR A 82 -3.17 -0.73 4.07
C TYR A 82 -4.62 -0.82 4.49
N ASP A 83 -4.82 -1.32 5.72
CA ASP A 83 -6.13 -1.32 6.34
C ASP A 83 -6.61 0.14 6.52
N PRO A 84 -7.80 0.49 5.99
CA PRO A 84 -8.32 1.84 6.09
C PRO A 84 -8.55 2.32 7.53
N PHE A 85 -8.73 1.40 8.49
CA PHE A 85 -8.87 1.73 9.92
C PHE A 85 -7.54 2.17 10.57
N VAL A 86 -6.40 1.88 9.94
CA VAL A 86 -5.09 2.34 10.41
C VAL A 86 -4.78 3.77 9.92
N SER A 87 -5.48 4.24 8.88
CA SER A 87 -4.98 5.34 8.04
C SER A 87 -6.02 6.38 7.59
N GLU A 88 -7.28 6.24 7.98
CA GLU A 88 -8.41 7.09 7.57
C GLU A 88 -8.40 7.48 6.08
N ILE A 89 -8.11 6.50 5.22
CA ILE A 89 -8.05 6.69 3.76
C ILE A 89 -9.47 6.86 3.19
N LYS A 90 -9.69 7.88 2.36
CA LYS A 90 -10.91 8.01 1.55
C LYS A 90 -10.70 7.47 0.14
N PHE A 91 -11.44 6.42 -0.20
CA PHE A 91 -11.42 5.79 -1.52
C PHE A 91 -12.33 6.53 -2.51
N TYR A 92 -11.85 6.79 -3.73
CA TYR A 92 -12.67 7.30 -4.83
C TYR A 92 -13.00 6.16 -5.79
N PHE A 93 -14.26 5.72 -5.77
CA PHE A 93 -14.79 4.81 -6.76
C PHE A 93 -15.27 5.62 -7.97
N TYR A 94 -14.49 5.66 -9.06
CA TYR A 94 -15.00 6.16 -10.34
C TYR A 94 -15.65 5.01 -11.13
N PRO A 95 -16.91 5.14 -11.63
CA PRO A 95 -17.76 6.32 -11.66
C PRO A 95 -18.96 6.19 -10.69
N PHE A 96 -18.76 6.44 -9.40
CA PHE A 96 -19.83 6.74 -8.46
C PHE A 96 -19.44 7.93 -7.58
N ASN A 97 -19.82 9.12 -8.04
CA ASN A 97 -19.93 10.30 -7.19
C ASN A 97 -21.05 10.08 -6.17
N VAL A 98 -20.79 9.53 -4.98
CA VAL A 98 -21.67 9.71 -3.80
C VAL A 98 -20.87 9.62 -2.48
N ILE A 99 -20.65 10.80 -1.90
CA ILE A 99 -20.89 11.21 -0.50
C ILE A 99 -20.25 10.38 0.63
N SER A 100 -19.34 11.05 1.34
CA SER A 100 -19.03 10.83 2.76
C SER A 100 -20.30 10.92 3.63
N GLN A 101 -20.60 9.86 4.38
CA GLN A 101 -21.10 9.97 5.73
C GLN A 101 -20.17 9.17 6.64
#